data_AF-C7R7R2-F1
#
_entry.id   AF-C7R7R2-F1
#
_cell.length_a   1.000
_cell.length_b   1.000
_cell.length_c   1.000
_cell.angle_alpha   90.00
_cell.angle_beta   90.00
_cell.angle_gamma   90.00
#
_symmetry.space_group_name_H-M   'P 1'
#
loop_
_entity.id
_entity.type
_entity.pdbx_description
1 polymer ?
#
loop_
_entity_poly.entity_id
_entity_poly.type
_entity_poly.pdbx_seq_one_letter_code
_entity_poly.pdbx_strand_id
1 'polypeptide(L)'
;MKAIIAFFISLAFFSTTTQAEDYYFEVPHPSGGGSQSYPGLDLSNAKKIKIKASNSYYDPMMKIDELEIVFENASNFKASNFKYTNGSFRAIVEDVWIYRKVFVEVMAPEPLASNEDIYVSLNVVEFEGVLDDVNMSHGQPIYDAHGFLEDVTPDVLVDQETIVLDGKNMTIQLFKRAKSGMEGEGFKLVTNWHGYGQRTVYLPAPFPTSEAHMFNAIGIEIESNQMPDGFIDHLIAIKYEDAFGGYSQTTPMEPLAPLIDQAYGYYPWP
;
A
#
# COMPACT_ATOMS: atom_id res chain seq x y z
N MET A 1 35.40 -0.53 57.51
CA MET A 1 34.27 -0.30 56.58
C MET A 1 34.63 -0.92 55.24
N LYS A 2 33.91 -1.98 54.83
CA LYS A 2 34.14 -2.68 53.55
C LYS A 2 33.17 -2.07 52.52
N ALA A 3 33.70 -1.48 51.46
CA ALA A 3 32.90 -0.98 50.35
C ALA A 3 32.60 -2.13 49.39
N ILE A 4 31.31 -2.41 49.19
CA ILE A 4 30.82 -3.36 48.19
C ILE A 4 30.57 -2.55 46.92
N ILE A 5 31.38 -2.79 45.88
CA ILE A 5 31.16 -2.24 44.54
C ILE A 5 30.18 -3.17 43.84
N ALA A 6 28.93 -2.74 43.67
CA ALA A 6 27.94 -3.44 42.86
C ALA A 6 28.12 -3.04 41.39
N PHE A 7 28.46 -4.01 40.55
CA PHE A 7 28.64 -3.84 39.11
C PHE A 7 27.26 -4.01 38.43
N PHE A 8 26.68 -2.91 37.94
CA PHE A 8 25.46 -2.94 37.14
C PHE A 8 25.81 -3.34 35.70
N ILE A 9 25.53 -4.59 35.33
CA ILE A 9 25.54 -5.02 33.94
C ILE A 9 24.18 -4.61 33.34
N SER A 10 24.17 -3.53 32.57
CA SER A 10 23.02 -3.19 31.72
C SER A 10 22.98 -4.15 30.54
N LEU A 11 22.10 -5.15 30.57
CA LEU A 11 21.71 -5.88 29.38
C LEU A 11 20.95 -4.91 28.47
N ALA A 12 21.63 -4.39 27.45
CA ALA A 12 20.96 -3.75 26.32
C ALA A 12 20.26 -4.86 25.53
N PHE A 13 18.95 -4.99 25.71
CA PHE A 13 18.12 -5.72 24.77
C PHE A 13 18.13 -4.93 23.46
N PHE A 14 18.95 -5.34 22.50
CA PHE A 14 18.70 -5.03 21.10
C PHE A 14 17.46 -5.84 20.71
N SER A 15 16.29 -5.23 20.83
CA SER A 15 15.09 -5.71 20.14
C SER A 15 15.35 -5.53 18.65
N THR A 16 15.76 -6.60 17.97
CA THR A 16 15.65 -6.69 16.52
C THR A 16 14.16 -6.69 16.21
N THR A 17 13.57 -5.51 15.99
CA THR A 17 12.23 -5.42 15.43
C THR A 17 12.32 -5.95 14.01
N THR A 18 11.94 -7.21 13.83
CA THR A 18 11.56 -7.74 12.52
C THR A 18 10.32 -6.94 12.10
N GLN A 19 10.52 -5.80 11.44
CA GLN A 19 9.39 -4.98 10.98
C GLN A 19 8.84 -5.62 9.72
N ALA A 20 7.79 -6.42 9.89
CA ALA A 20 6.87 -6.67 8.78
C ALA A 20 6.15 -5.35 8.50
N GLU A 21 6.17 -4.89 7.25
CA GLU A 21 5.47 -3.68 6.85
C GLU A 21 4.05 -4.07 6.40
N ASP A 22 3.05 -3.41 6.98
CA ASP A 22 1.65 -3.63 6.64
C ASP A 22 1.26 -2.80 5.41
N TYR A 23 0.47 -3.42 4.53
CA TYR A 23 -0.14 -2.85 3.33
C TYR A 23 -1.65 -3.04 3.42
N TYR A 24 -2.40 -2.02 3.02
CA TYR A 24 -3.85 -2.01 3.05
C TYR A 24 -4.38 -1.68 1.66
N PHE A 25 -5.16 -2.61 1.11
CA PHE A 25 -5.82 -2.43 -0.18
C PHE A 25 -7.33 -2.50 0.00
N GLU A 26 -8.06 -1.74 -0.81
CA GLU A 26 -9.52 -1.82 -0.90
C GLU A 26 -9.98 -2.02 -2.34
N VAL A 27 -11.05 -2.78 -2.53
CA VAL A 27 -11.88 -2.75 -3.74
C VAL A 27 -13.15 -2.01 -3.36
N PRO A 28 -13.31 -0.73 -3.72
CA PRO A 28 -14.41 0.11 -3.23
C PRO A 28 -15.77 -0.25 -3.84
N HIS A 29 -15.79 -0.91 -4.99
CA HIS A 29 -17.01 -1.30 -5.71
C HIS A 29 -16.83 -2.67 -6.37
N PRO A 30 -16.80 -3.76 -5.59
CA PRO A 30 -16.62 -5.10 -6.13
C PRO A 30 -17.81 -5.46 -7.03
N SER A 31 -17.50 -5.92 -8.24
CA SER A 31 -18.47 -6.42 -9.20
C SER A 31 -18.68 -7.91 -8.96
N GLY A 32 -19.89 -8.30 -8.61
CA GLY A 32 -20.19 -9.67 -8.24
C GLY A 32 -21.43 -9.78 -7.39
N GLY A 33 -21.65 -10.94 -6.81
CA GLY A 33 -22.77 -11.17 -5.92
C GLY A 33 -22.90 -12.62 -5.49
N GLY A 34 -23.61 -12.80 -4.38
CA GLY A 34 -23.92 -14.12 -3.86
C GLY A 34 -25.05 -14.83 -4.60
N SER A 35 -24.96 -16.16 -4.64
CA SER A 35 -26.09 -16.99 -4.99
C SER A 35 -27.05 -17.02 -3.79
N GLN A 36 -28.36 -16.86 -4.03
CA GLN A 36 -29.37 -16.98 -2.97
C GLN A 36 -29.53 -18.46 -2.59
N SER A 37 -28.59 -18.96 -1.80
CA SER A 37 -28.56 -20.36 -1.36
C SER A 37 -29.36 -20.57 -0.06
N TYR A 38 -29.56 -19.53 0.75
CA TYR A 38 -30.26 -19.64 2.03
C TYR A 38 -31.23 -18.47 2.27
N PRO A 39 -32.51 -18.75 2.64
CA PRO A 39 -33.48 -17.71 2.97
C PRO A 39 -33.00 -16.82 4.12
N GLY A 40 -32.94 -15.50 3.90
CA GLY A 40 -32.54 -14.52 4.91
C GLY A 40 -31.04 -14.22 4.99
N LEU A 41 -30.21 -14.89 4.18
CA LEU A 41 -28.81 -14.51 3.98
C LEU A 41 -28.66 -13.80 2.63
N ASP A 42 -28.43 -12.49 2.66
CA ASP A 42 -28.25 -11.67 1.46
C ASP A 42 -26.78 -11.29 1.26
N LEU A 43 -26.12 -12.03 0.36
CA LEU A 43 -24.74 -11.78 -0.07
C LEU A 43 -24.67 -11.09 -1.44
N SER A 44 -25.79 -10.58 -1.97
CA SER A 44 -25.86 -10.05 -3.34
C SER A 44 -25.05 -8.76 -3.52
N ASN A 45 -24.91 -7.95 -2.47
CA ASN A 45 -24.28 -6.63 -2.56
C ASN A 45 -23.17 -6.49 -1.51
N ALA A 46 -21.91 -6.55 -1.98
CA ALA A 46 -20.77 -6.13 -1.19
C ALA A 46 -20.48 -4.64 -1.40
N LYS A 47 -20.34 -3.91 -0.30
CA LYS A 47 -19.95 -2.49 -0.30
C LYS A 47 -18.49 -2.31 -0.64
N LYS A 48 -17.62 -3.19 -0.13
CA LYS A 48 -16.20 -3.21 -0.44
C LYS A 48 -15.53 -4.49 0.03
N ILE A 49 -14.37 -4.77 -0.56
CA ILE A 49 -13.44 -5.81 -0.10
C ILE A 49 -12.21 -5.08 0.45
N LYS A 50 -11.74 -5.48 1.62
CA LYS A 50 -10.49 -4.98 2.20
C LYS A 50 -9.49 -6.12 2.30
N ILE A 51 -8.25 -5.82 1.96
CA ILE A 51 -7.14 -6.76 2.04
C ILE A 51 -6.06 -6.13 2.88
N LYS A 52 -5.65 -6.84 3.93
CA LYS A 52 -4.41 -6.55 4.65
C LYS A 52 -3.35 -7.52 4.14
N ALA A 53 -2.24 -6.97 3.69
CA ALA A 53 -1.08 -7.74 3.30
C ALA A 53 0.16 -7.31 4.07
N SER A 54 1.14 -8.18 4.19
CA SER A 54 2.45 -7.85 4.75
C SER A 54 3.57 -8.42 3.89
N ASN A 55 4.71 -7.74 3.91
CA ASN A 55 5.97 -8.29 3.46
C ASN A 55 6.98 -8.25 4.61
N SER A 56 8.01 -9.09 4.50
CA SER A 56 9.08 -9.13 5.51
C SER A 56 10.43 -9.25 4.85
N TYR A 57 11.49 -8.89 5.57
CA TYR A 57 12.87 -9.02 5.08
C TYR A 57 13.20 -10.45 4.62
N TYR A 58 12.68 -11.47 5.31
CA TYR A 58 12.97 -12.87 5.03
C TYR A 58 12.07 -13.48 3.96
N ASP A 59 10.95 -12.81 3.67
CA ASP A 59 9.99 -13.21 2.66
C ASP A 59 9.47 -11.93 1.98
N PRO A 60 10.17 -11.47 0.95
CA PRO A 60 9.86 -10.19 0.30
C PRO A 60 8.55 -10.26 -0.50
N MET A 61 8.00 -11.46 -0.71
CA MET A 61 6.73 -11.63 -1.39
C MET A 61 5.59 -11.22 -0.47
N MET A 62 4.71 -10.33 -0.97
CA MET A 62 3.53 -9.91 -0.22
C MET A 62 2.61 -11.10 0.07
N LYS A 63 2.21 -11.24 1.33
CA LYS A 63 1.25 -12.24 1.79
C LYS A 63 -0.05 -11.56 2.17
N ILE A 64 -1.18 -12.17 1.81
CA ILE A 64 -2.48 -11.76 2.32
C ILE A 64 -2.63 -12.27 3.75
N ASP A 65 -2.69 -11.36 4.72
CA ASP A 65 -2.88 -11.71 6.13
C ASP A 65 -4.36 -11.81 6.49
N GLU A 66 -5.15 -10.84 6.00
CA GLU A 66 -6.58 -10.73 6.26
C GLU A 66 -7.34 -10.26 5.02
N LEU A 67 -8.54 -10.81 4.83
CA LEU A 67 -9.52 -10.34 3.87
C LEU A 67 -10.84 -10.09 4.60
N GLU A 68 -11.42 -8.92 4.40
CA GLU A 68 -12.75 -8.56 4.89
C GLU A 68 -13.67 -8.19 3.72
N ILE A 69 -14.81 -8.89 3.57
CA ILE A 69 -15.88 -8.49 2.65
C ILE A 69 -16.98 -7.83 3.47
N VAL A 70 -17.24 -6.55 3.18
CA VAL A 70 -18.27 -5.76 3.84
C VAL A 70 -19.55 -5.85 3.03
N PHE A 71 -20.57 -6.51 3.56
CA PHE A 71 -21.88 -6.64 2.91
C PHE A 71 -22.82 -5.50 3.31
N GLU A 72 -23.78 -5.20 2.45
CA GLU A 72 -24.83 -4.23 2.79
C GLU A 72 -25.88 -4.80 3.74
N ASN A 73 -26.32 -6.04 3.47
CA ASN A 73 -27.47 -6.67 4.13
C ASN A 73 -27.10 -7.92 4.95
N ALA A 74 -25.80 -8.21 5.12
CA ALA A 74 -25.30 -9.33 5.91
C ALA A 74 -24.14 -8.89 6.81
N SER A 75 -23.79 -9.70 7.81
CA SER A 75 -22.57 -9.46 8.59
C SER A 75 -21.33 -9.67 7.73
N ASN A 76 -20.28 -8.87 7.97
CA ASN A 76 -19.03 -8.94 7.23
C ASN A 76 -18.43 -10.35 7.26
N PHE A 77 -17.89 -10.77 6.13
CA PHE A 77 -17.06 -11.97 6.05
C PHE A 77 -15.61 -11.60 6.36
N LYS A 78 -14.95 -12.34 7.24
CA LYS A 78 -13.53 -12.14 7.58
C LYS A 78 -12.79 -13.45 7.45
N ALA A 79 -11.70 -13.43 6.70
CA ALA A 79 -10.80 -14.55 6.53
C ALA A 79 -9.37 -14.15 6.88
N SER A 80 -8.64 -15.09 7.47
CA SER A 80 -7.22 -14.95 7.79
C SER A 80 -6.52 -16.30 7.64
N ASN A 81 -5.20 -16.34 7.87
CA ASN A 81 -4.37 -17.55 7.73
C ASN A 81 -4.35 -18.09 6.28
N PHE A 82 -4.28 -17.19 5.31
CA PHE A 82 -4.16 -17.58 3.90
C PHE A 82 -2.88 -18.37 3.64
N LYS A 83 -3.02 -19.40 2.82
CA LYS A 83 -1.92 -20.16 2.26
C LYS A 83 -1.90 -19.92 0.76
N TYR A 84 -0.74 -19.57 0.24
CA TYR A 84 -0.54 -19.47 -1.20
C TYR A 84 -0.36 -20.87 -1.79
N THR A 85 -1.24 -21.28 -2.69
CA THR A 85 -1.17 -22.59 -3.36
C THR A 85 -1.78 -22.51 -4.75
N ASN A 86 -1.09 -23.08 -5.75
CA ASN A 86 -1.55 -23.15 -7.14
C ASN A 86 -1.97 -21.80 -7.75
N GLY A 87 -1.24 -20.71 -7.46
CA GLY A 87 -1.52 -19.39 -8.05
C GLY A 87 -2.63 -18.59 -7.38
N SER A 88 -3.04 -18.98 -6.16
CA SER A 88 -4.11 -18.29 -5.42
C SER A 88 -3.86 -18.34 -3.91
N PHE A 89 -4.39 -17.35 -3.19
CA PHE A 89 -4.42 -17.34 -1.73
C PHE A 89 -5.70 -18.00 -1.25
N ARG A 90 -5.56 -19.04 -0.42
CA ARG A 90 -6.69 -19.84 0.03
C ARG A 90 -6.75 -19.94 1.55
N ALA A 91 -7.95 -19.85 2.11
CA ALA A 91 -8.18 -20.05 3.54
C ALA A 91 -9.53 -20.74 3.78
N ILE A 92 -9.70 -21.30 4.98
CA ILE A 92 -10.97 -21.85 5.45
C ILE A 92 -11.37 -21.07 6.70
N VAL A 93 -12.61 -20.59 6.73
CA VAL A 93 -13.21 -19.88 7.86
C VAL A 93 -14.30 -20.75 8.45
N GLU A 94 -14.25 -20.97 9.76
CA GLU A 94 -15.21 -21.78 10.50
C GLU A 94 -16.34 -20.90 11.08
N ASP A 95 -17.52 -21.52 11.23
CA ASP A 95 -18.69 -20.96 11.90
C ASP A 95 -19.12 -19.57 11.37
N VAL A 96 -19.28 -19.45 10.05
CA VAL A 96 -19.68 -18.21 9.39
C VAL A 96 -21.14 -18.27 8.93
N TRP A 97 -21.94 -17.33 9.43
CA TRP A 97 -23.38 -17.24 9.18
C TRP A 97 -24.12 -18.53 9.57
N ILE A 98 -24.53 -19.32 8.57
CA ILE A 98 -25.22 -20.60 8.70
C ILE A 98 -24.35 -21.79 8.25
N TYR A 99 -23.13 -21.51 7.77
CA TYR A 99 -22.21 -22.51 7.26
C TYR A 99 -21.16 -22.86 8.31
N ARG A 100 -20.94 -24.16 8.50
CA ARG A 100 -19.90 -24.67 9.40
C ARG A 100 -18.49 -24.29 8.93
N LYS A 101 -18.24 -24.36 7.63
CA LYS A 101 -16.95 -24.06 7.00
C LYS A 101 -17.17 -23.39 5.64
N VAL A 102 -16.50 -22.27 5.42
CA VAL A 102 -16.46 -21.54 4.16
C VAL A 102 -15.02 -21.50 3.67
N PHE A 103 -14.81 -22.00 2.46
CA PHE A 103 -13.55 -21.89 1.74
C PHE A 103 -13.53 -20.57 0.98
N VAL A 104 -12.46 -19.79 1.14
CA VAL A 104 -12.20 -18.57 0.39
C VAL A 104 -10.98 -18.78 -0.50
N GLU A 105 -11.11 -18.38 -1.76
CA GLU A 105 -10.01 -18.31 -2.71
C GLU A 105 -9.92 -16.90 -3.28
N VAL A 106 -8.71 -16.35 -3.23
CA VAL A 106 -8.36 -15.04 -3.77
C VAL A 106 -7.33 -15.25 -4.87
N MET A 107 -7.72 -14.93 -6.09
CA MET A 107 -6.81 -14.83 -7.23
C MET A 107 -6.41 -13.35 -7.36
N ALA A 108 -5.13 -13.09 -7.22
CA ALA A 108 -4.57 -11.75 -7.32
C ALA A 108 -3.20 -11.84 -8.01
N PRO A 109 -2.75 -10.79 -8.69
CA PRO A 109 -1.40 -10.75 -9.22
C PRO A 109 -0.38 -10.76 -8.08
N GLU A 110 0.80 -11.28 -8.41
CA GLU A 110 1.95 -11.28 -7.53
C GLU A 110 3.05 -10.42 -8.17
N PRO A 111 3.48 -9.32 -7.52
CA PRO A 111 3.02 -8.79 -6.22
C PRO A 111 1.64 -8.10 -6.29
N LEU A 112 0.96 -7.98 -5.13
CA LEU A 112 -0.24 -7.14 -5.00
C LEU A 112 0.12 -5.68 -5.31
N ALA A 113 -0.61 -5.05 -6.21
CA ALA A 113 -0.38 -3.66 -6.59
C ALA A 113 -1.70 -2.92 -6.82
N SER A 114 -1.66 -1.60 -6.74
CA SER A 114 -2.82 -0.76 -7.07
C SER A 114 -3.14 -0.87 -8.57
N ASN A 115 -4.41 -0.71 -8.93
CA ASN A 115 -4.97 -0.81 -10.29
C ASN A 115 -4.91 -2.22 -10.90
N GLU A 116 -4.59 -3.24 -10.10
CA GLU A 116 -4.64 -4.63 -10.51
C GLU A 116 -6.01 -5.25 -10.19
N ASP A 117 -6.48 -6.15 -11.05
CA ASP A 117 -7.75 -6.86 -10.86
C ASP A 117 -7.58 -8.04 -9.89
N ILE A 118 -8.53 -8.19 -8.97
CA ILE A 118 -8.60 -9.34 -8.07
C ILE A 118 -9.90 -10.08 -8.25
N TYR A 119 -9.88 -11.39 -7.99
CA TYR A 119 -11.07 -12.24 -7.95
C TYR A 119 -11.14 -12.94 -6.60
N VAL A 120 -12.30 -12.87 -5.96
CA VAL A 120 -12.58 -13.49 -4.66
C VAL A 120 -13.79 -14.41 -4.82
N SER A 121 -13.63 -15.68 -4.47
CA SER A 121 -14.71 -16.65 -4.41
C SER A 121 -14.88 -17.22 -3.00
N LEU A 122 -16.13 -17.43 -2.61
CA LEU A 122 -16.53 -18.13 -1.39
C LEU A 122 -17.32 -19.38 -1.76
N ASN A 123 -16.89 -20.51 -1.23
CA ASN A 123 -17.52 -21.82 -1.44
C ASN A 123 -17.80 -22.48 -0.10
N VAL A 124 -18.92 -23.20 0.02
CA VAL A 124 -19.22 -23.99 1.22
C VAL A 124 -18.36 -25.26 1.18
N VAL A 125 -17.73 -25.61 2.30
CA VAL A 125 -16.97 -26.86 2.38
C VAL A 125 -17.93 -28.01 2.69
N GLU A 126 -18.10 -28.91 1.72
CA GLU A 126 -19.03 -30.05 1.82
C GLU A 126 -18.35 -31.37 2.21
N PHE A 127 -17.04 -31.49 1.99
CA PHE A 127 -16.29 -32.72 2.28
C PHE A 127 -15.27 -32.52 3.41
N GLU A 128 -15.44 -33.27 4.49
CA GLU A 128 -14.44 -33.39 5.56
C GLU A 128 -13.47 -34.54 5.23
N GLY A 129 -12.40 -34.24 4.51
CA GLY A 129 -11.20 -35.07 4.61
C GLY A 129 -10.66 -35.01 6.05
N VAL A 130 -10.07 -36.09 6.55
CA VAL A 130 -9.51 -36.19 7.92
C VAL A 130 -8.44 -35.12 8.24
N LEU A 131 -7.96 -34.44 7.21
CA LEU A 131 -7.09 -33.28 7.27
C LEU A 131 -7.84 -32.17 6.55
N ASP A 132 -8.07 -31.04 7.22
CA ASP A 132 -8.64 -29.82 6.65
C ASP A 132 -7.73 -29.26 5.54
N ASP A 133 -7.69 -29.96 4.41
CA ASP A 133 -6.84 -29.65 3.28
C ASP A 133 -7.57 -28.64 2.40
N VAL A 134 -6.97 -27.45 2.35
CA VAL A 134 -7.37 -26.30 1.55
C VAL A 134 -7.40 -26.64 0.05
N ASN A 135 -6.75 -27.73 -0.38
CA ASN A 135 -6.75 -28.18 -1.78
C ASN A 135 -7.85 -29.18 -2.15
N MET A 136 -8.59 -29.72 -1.18
CA MET A 136 -9.65 -30.71 -1.40
C MET A 136 -11.04 -30.20 -0.99
N SER A 137 -11.11 -28.97 -0.46
CA SER A 137 -12.31 -28.38 0.12
C SER A 137 -13.07 -27.53 -0.91
N HIS A 138 -13.72 -28.19 -1.87
CA HIS A 138 -14.62 -27.55 -2.83
C HIS A 138 -16.06 -28.03 -2.62
N GLY A 139 -17.01 -27.10 -2.64
CA GLY A 139 -18.44 -27.38 -2.56
C GLY A 139 -19.24 -26.24 -3.21
N GLN A 140 -20.50 -26.05 -2.84
CA GLN A 140 -21.37 -25.08 -3.51
C GLN A 140 -20.83 -23.63 -3.44
N PRO A 141 -20.70 -22.92 -4.59
CA PRO A 141 -20.34 -21.51 -4.61
C PRO A 141 -21.47 -20.65 -4.05
N ILE A 142 -21.13 -19.77 -3.11
CA ILE A 142 -22.09 -18.88 -2.43
C ILE A 142 -21.86 -17.41 -2.73
N TYR A 143 -20.67 -17.04 -3.17
CA TYR A 143 -20.32 -15.66 -3.53
C TYR A 143 -19.11 -15.61 -4.43
N ASP A 144 -19.17 -14.76 -5.45
CA ASP A 144 -18.06 -14.45 -6.33
C ASP A 144 -18.04 -12.95 -6.58
N ALA A 145 -16.86 -12.33 -6.51
CA ALA A 145 -16.68 -10.94 -6.89
C ALA A 145 -15.28 -10.65 -7.41
N HIS A 146 -15.19 -9.61 -8.24
CA HIS A 146 -13.94 -9.08 -8.77
C HIS A 146 -13.89 -7.57 -8.73
N GLY A 147 -12.72 -7.00 -8.95
CA GLY A 147 -12.54 -5.55 -9.07
C GLY A 147 -11.10 -5.12 -8.87
N PHE A 148 -10.85 -3.85 -9.20
CA PHE A 148 -9.52 -3.26 -9.12
C PHE A 148 -9.14 -2.88 -7.68
N LEU A 149 -7.91 -3.19 -7.30
CA LEU A 149 -7.31 -2.80 -6.03
C LEU A 149 -6.97 -1.31 -6.02
N GLU A 150 -7.27 -0.66 -4.90
CA GLU A 150 -6.77 0.67 -4.56
C GLU A 150 -5.85 0.55 -3.33
N ASP A 151 -4.63 1.07 -3.42
CA ASP A 151 -3.73 1.17 -2.27
C ASP A 151 -4.16 2.29 -1.32
N VAL A 152 -4.73 1.90 -0.17
CA VAL A 152 -5.17 2.80 0.90
C VAL A 152 -4.19 2.81 2.08
N THR A 153 -2.98 2.28 1.90
CA THR A 153 -1.97 2.27 2.96
C THR A 153 -1.65 3.71 3.38
N PRO A 154 -1.65 4.04 4.69
CA PRO A 154 -1.40 5.38 5.16
C PRO A 154 -0.08 5.96 4.64
N ASP A 155 -0.15 7.16 4.08
CA ASP A 155 1.03 7.88 3.62
C ASP A 155 1.83 8.39 4.82
N VAL A 156 3.10 7.99 4.90
CA VAL A 156 4.03 8.48 5.92
C VAL A 156 4.86 9.61 5.33
N LEU A 157 4.82 10.79 5.95
CA LEU A 157 5.73 11.90 5.62
C LEU A 157 7.15 11.50 6.03
N VAL A 158 8.08 11.54 5.08
CA VAL A 158 9.49 11.19 5.33
C VAL A 158 10.39 12.40 5.36
N ASP A 159 10.08 13.42 4.56
CA ASP A 159 10.90 14.62 4.47
C ASP A 159 10.06 15.83 4.08
N GLN A 160 10.56 17.02 4.45
CA GLN A 160 9.93 18.28 4.12
C GLN A 160 11.01 19.35 3.91
N GLU A 161 11.00 19.94 2.72
CA GLU A 161 11.90 21.02 2.34
C GLU A 161 11.15 22.33 2.11
N THR A 162 11.84 23.45 2.30
CA THR A 162 11.30 24.78 2.00
C THR A 162 12.30 25.57 1.18
N ILE A 163 11.88 25.96 -0.02
CA ILE A 163 12.69 26.74 -0.95
C ILE A 163 12.05 28.07 -1.27
N VAL A 164 12.84 28.97 -1.85
CA VAL A 164 12.34 30.22 -2.41
C VAL A 164 12.27 30.07 -3.93
N LEU A 165 11.03 29.98 -4.44
CA LEU A 165 10.72 29.98 -5.86
C LEU A 165 10.04 31.32 -6.19
N ASP A 166 10.61 32.08 -7.11
CA ASP A 166 10.15 33.43 -7.50
C ASP A 166 9.96 34.41 -6.34
N GLY A 167 10.95 34.43 -5.43
CA GLY A 167 10.94 35.30 -4.26
C GLY A 167 9.91 34.93 -3.20
N LYS A 168 9.26 33.76 -3.31
CA LYS A 168 8.26 33.29 -2.36
C LYS A 168 8.57 31.89 -1.85
N ASN A 169 8.23 31.66 -0.59
CA ASN A 169 8.46 30.37 0.04
C ASN A 169 7.49 29.33 -0.54
N MET A 170 8.05 28.19 -0.91
CA MET A 170 7.33 26.99 -1.27
C MET A 170 7.76 25.87 -0.33
N THR A 171 6.78 25.19 0.27
CA THR A 171 7.04 23.98 1.06
C THR A 171 6.74 22.76 0.21
N ILE A 172 7.64 21.78 0.24
CA ILE A 172 7.54 20.50 -0.47
C ILE A 172 7.57 19.39 0.58
N GLN A 173 6.56 18.54 0.58
CA GLN A 173 6.43 17.39 1.49
C GLN A 173 6.54 16.09 0.70
N LEU A 174 7.46 15.22 1.10
CA LEU A 174 7.70 13.93 0.46
C LEU A 174 7.11 12.80 1.30
N PHE A 175 6.39 11.90 0.63
CA PHE A 175 5.83 10.71 1.26
C PHE A 175 6.65 9.46 0.93
N LYS A 176 6.67 8.53 1.89
CA LYS A 176 7.54 7.35 1.92
C LYS A 176 7.43 6.49 0.66
N ARG A 177 6.23 6.24 0.15
CA ARG A 177 5.99 5.24 -0.90
C ARG A 177 5.63 5.89 -2.22
N ALA A 178 6.14 5.31 -3.31
CA ALA A 178 5.64 5.63 -4.64
C ALA A 178 4.21 5.08 -4.81
N LYS A 179 3.35 5.82 -5.51
CA LYS A 179 1.95 5.47 -5.75
C LYS A 179 1.56 5.80 -7.18
N SER A 180 0.54 5.11 -7.66
CA SER A 180 -0.18 5.47 -8.87
C SER A 180 -1.50 6.13 -8.50
N GLY A 181 -1.88 7.20 -9.20
CA GLY A 181 -3.13 7.92 -9.03
C GLY A 181 -3.58 8.56 -10.33
N MET A 182 -4.76 9.18 -10.33
CA MET A 182 -5.30 9.85 -11.52
C MET A 182 -4.42 11.00 -12.04
N GLU A 183 -3.64 11.62 -11.15
CA GLU A 183 -2.79 12.78 -11.46
C GLU A 183 -1.38 12.38 -11.95
N GLY A 184 -0.98 11.11 -11.78
CA GLY A 184 0.35 10.63 -12.16
C GLY A 184 0.79 9.38 -11.40
N GLU A 185 2.00 8.93 -11.71
CA GLU A 185 2.63 7.74 -11.13
C GLU A 185 4.04 8.08 -10.64
N GLY A 186 4.38 7.67 -9.42
CA GLY A 186 5.72 7.82 -8.86
C GLY A 186 5.72 8.28 -7.40
N PHE A 187 6.79 8.97 -6.98
CA PHE A 187 6.91 9.51 -5.64
C PHE A 187 5.97 10.69 -5.45
N LYS A 188 5.11 10.59 -4.43
CA LYS A 188 4.14 11.63 -4.11
C LYS A 188 4.80 12.79 -3.38
N LEU A 189 4.62 13.99 -3.95
CA LEU A 189 5.00 15.26 -3.36
C LEU A 189 3.73 16.09 -3.09
N VAL A 190 3.61 16.66 -1.89
CA VAL A 190 2.61 17.69 -1.62
C VAL A 190 3.32 19.02 -1.50
N THR A 191 3.01 19.92 -2.43
CA THR A 191 3.56 21.26 -2.46
C THR A 191 2.54 22.23 -1.91
N ASN A 192 3.00 23.26 -1.21
CA ASN A 192 2.20 24.42 -0.87
C ASN A 192 2.96 25.66 -1.32
N TRP A 193 2.44 26.28 -2.37
CA TRP A 193 3.00 27.49 -2.93
C TRP A 193 1.99 28.60 -2.84
N HIS A 194 2.44 29.74 -2.29
CA HIS A 194 1.84 31.02 -2.62
C HIS A 194 0.38 31.23 -2.12
N GLY A 195 -0.06 30.45 -1.12
CA GLY A 195 -1.40 30.55 -0.53
C GLY A 195 -2.51 29.95 -1.40
N TYR A 196 -2.18 29.28 -2.51
CA TYR A 196 -3.14 28.61 -3.40
C TYR A 196 -3.64 27.26 -2.86
N GLY A 197 -3.26 26.94 -1.63
CA GLY A 197 -3.52 25.65 -1.02
C GLY A 197 -2.48 24.61 -1.42
N GLN A 198 -2.71 23.39 -0.97
CA GLN A 198 -1.84 22.26 -1.25
C GLN A 198 -2.18 21.65 -2.61
N ARG A 199 -1.15 21.30 -3.37
CA ARG A 199 -1.26 20.52 -4.61
C ARG A 199 -0.37 19.29 -4.55
N THR A 200 -0.84 18.21 -5.14
CA THR A 200 -0.07 16.98 -5.27
C THR A 200 0.66 16.99 -6.62
N VAL A 201 1.91 16.54 -6.59
CA VAL A 201 2.80 16.39 -7.74
C VAL A 201 3.41 14.99 -7.63
N TYR A 202 3.60 14.32 -8.75
CA TYR A 202 4.26 13.01 -8.79
C TYR A 202 5.59 13.15 -9.51
N LEU A 203 6.68 12.78 -8.84
CA LEU A 203 7.98 12.63 -9.50
C LEU A 203 8.11 11.18 -10.00
N PRO A 204 8.38 10.95 -11.29
CA PRO A 204 8.48 9.61 -11.84
C PRO A 204 9.49 8.74 -11.08
N ALA A 205 9.06 7.54 -10.68
CA ALA A 205 9.96 6.57 -10.08
C ALA A 205 10.71 5.79 -11.18
N PRO A 206 11.97 5.38 -10.95
CA PRO A 206 12.75 4.61 -11.91
C PRO A 206 12.40 3.11 -11.93
N PHE A 207 11.23 2.76 -11.40
CA PHE A 207 10.69 1.41 -11.28
C PHE A 207 9.17 1.45 -11.50
N PRO A 208 8.55 0.34 -11.96
CA PRO A 208 7.10 0.29 -12.13
C PRO A 208 6.37 0.30 -10.78
N THR A 209 5.12 0.80 -10.73
CA THR A 209 4.32 0.81 -9.48
C THR A 209 4.13 -0.58 -8.87
N SER A 210 4.16 -1.66 -9.65
CA SER A 210 4.12 -3.03 -9.12
C SER A 210 5.25 -3.32 -8.13
N GLU A 211 6.40 -2.66 -8.30
CA GLU A 211 7.59 -2.79 -7.44
C GLU A 211 7.67 -1.70 -6.37
N ALA A 212 6.69 -0.79 -6.28
CA ALA A 212 6.74 0.34 -5.34
C ALA A 212 6.84 -0.10 -3.86
N HIS A 213 6.32 -1.28 -3.51
CA HIS A 213 6.43 -1.87 -2.18
C HIS A 213 7.87 -2.28 -1.80
N MET A 214 8.79 -2.33 -2.77
CA MET A 214 10.19 -2.66 -2.56
C MET A 214 11.06 -1.42 -2.31
N PHE A 215 10.51 -0.20 -2.44
CA PHE A 215 11.31 1.02 -2.36
C PHE A 215 10.64 2.07 -1.48
N ASN A 216 11.45 2.72 -0.66
CA ASN A 216 11.04 3.80 0.23
C ASN A 216 11.82 5.06 -0.07
N ALA A 217 11.13 6.16 -0.27
CA ALA A 217 11.71 7.49 -0.28
C ALA A 217 12.25 7.83 1.11
N ILE A 218 13.42 8.46 1.15
CA ILE A 218 14.12 8.83 2.39
C ILE A 218 14.49 10.30 2.45
N GLY A 219 14.44 11.03 1.34
CA GLY A 219 14.73 12.46 1.35
C GLY A 219 14.53 13.14 0.00
N ILE A 220 14.38 14.46 0.06
CA ILE A 220 14.36 15.35 -1.10
C ILE A 220 15.78 15.89 -1.30
N GLU A 221 16.25 15.87 -2.54
CA GLU A 221 17.48 16.53 -2.95
C GLU A 221 17.13 17.68 -3.88
N ILE A 222 17.59 18.89 -3.54
CA ILE A 222 17.35 20.10 -4.34
C ILE A 222 18.69 20.72 -4.71
N GLU A 223 18.92 20.91 -6.00
CA GLU A 223 20.07 21.64 -6.52
C GLU A 223 19.60 22.99 -7.07
N SER A 224 20.16 24.09 -6.54
CA SER A 224 19.85 25.44 -6.97
C SER A 224 20.99 26.01 -7.79
N ASN A 225 20.71 26.37 -9.05
CA ASN A 225 21.67 26.95 -9.98
C ASN A 225 21.31 28.41 -10.28
N GLN A 226 22.16 29.33 -9.87
CA GLN A 226 21.97 30.75 -10.17
C GLN A 226 22.45 31.05 -11.59
N MET A 227 21.51 31.45 -12.44
CA MET A 227 21.77 31.86 -13.82
C MET A 227 22.37 33.28 -13.87
N PRO A 228 23.05 33.65 -14.98
CA PRO A 228 23.71 34.96 -15.12
C PRO A 228 22.77 36.18 -15.03
N ASP A 229 21.48 35.98 -15.28
CA ASP A 229 20.41 36.99 -15.15
C ASP A 229 19.90 37.15 -13.72
N GLY A 230 20.41 36.34 -12.78
CA GLY A 230 20.00 36.33 -11.37
C GLY A 230 18.82 35.39 -11.08
N PHE A 231 18.25 34.72 -12.08
CA PHE A 231 17.25 33.69 -11.89
C PHE A 231 17.86 32.48 -11.17
N ILE A 232 17.10 31.86 -10.26
CA ILE A 232 17.53 30.65 -9.56
C ILE A 232 16.70 29.50 -10.11
N ASP A 233 17.37 28.62 -10.86
CA ASP A 233 16.78 27.37 -11.31
C ASP A 233 16.90 26.32 -10.22
N HIS A 234 15.81 25.61 -9.94
CA HIS A 234 15.76 24.56 -8.93
C HIS A 234 15.52 23.23 -9.61
N LEU A 235 16.46 22.30 -9.43
CA LEU A 235 16.31 20.91 -9.82
C LEU A 235 15.94 20.09 -8.58
N ILE A 236 15.04 19.13 -8.75
CA ILE A 236 14.58 18.24 -7.69
C ILE A 236 14.90 16.78 -8.06
N ALA A 237 15.34 16.01 -7.08
CA ALA A 237 15.39 14.56 -7.14
C ALA A 237 14.96 13.95 -5.80
N ILE A 238 14.51 12.70 -5.84
CA ILE A 238 14.14 11.95 -4.65
C ILE A 238 15.22 10.92 -4.36
N LYS A 239 15.72 10.95 -3.14
CA LYS A 239 16.56 9.89 -2.60
C LYS A 239 15.66 8.78 -2.08
N TYR A 240 15.90 7.55 -2.53
CA TYR A 240 15.14 6.37 -2.13
C TYR A 240 16.07 5.21 -1.81
N GLU A 241 15.60 4.26 -1.02
CA GLU A 241 16.29 3.02 -0.69
C GLU A 241 15.36 1.83 -0.88
N ASP A 242 15.93 0.63 -0.93
CA ASP A 242 15.16 -0.60 -0.80
C ASP A 242 14.41 -0.59 0.55
N ALA A 243 13.16 -1.08 0.56
CA ALA A 243 12.33 -1.25 1.74
C ALA A 243 13.02 -1.98 2.90
N PHE A 244 14.07 -2.75 2.60
CA PHE A 244 14.86 -3.51 3.54
C PHE A 244 16.12 -2.81 4.08
N GLY A 245 16.33 -1.53 3.77
CA GLY A 245 17.43 -0.72 4.33
C GLY A 245 18.77 -0.94 3.65
N GLY A 246 18.78 -0.85 2.32
CA GLY A 246 19.93 -1.10 1.46
C GLY A 246 20.72 0.14 1.03
N TYR A 247 21.22 0.12 -0.20
CA TYR A 247 21.89 1.28 -0.80
C TYR A 247 20.86 2.35 -1.18
N SER A 248 21.12 3.58 -0.78
CA SER A 248 20.34 4.72 -1.26
C SER A 248 20.70 5.05 -2.70
N GLN A 249 19.69 5.23 -3.52
CA GLN A 249 19.76 5.72 -4.89
C GLN A 249 19.03 7.06 -4.97
N THR A 250 19.22 7.77 -6.06
CA THR A 250 18.56 9.05 -6.31
C THR A 250 17.93 9.00 -7.70
N THR A 251 16.71 9.52 -7.84
CA THR A 251 16.09 9.67 -9.15
C THR A 251 16.90 10.64 -10.03
N PRO A 252 16.70 10.65 -11.35
CA PRO A 252 17.23 11.74 -12.18
C PRO A 252 16.78 13.10 -11.63
N MET A 253 17.66 14.10 -11.74
CA MET A 253 17.33 15.49 -11.43
C MET A 253 16.36 16.03 -12.49
N GLU A 254 15.22 16.53 -12.04
CA GLU A 254 14.21 17.13 -12.91
C GLU A 254 14.00 18.61 -12.57
N PRO A 255 13.70 19.46 -13.55
CA PRO A 255 13.41 20.87 -13.30
C PRO A 255 12.10 21.01 -12.50
N LEU A 256 12.15 21.76 -11.41
CA LEU A 256 11.01 21.92 -10.52
C LEU A 256 9.93 22.84 -11.10
N ALA A 257 10.32 23.90 -11.81
CA ALA A 257 9.39 24.89 -12.34
C ALA A 257 8.28 24.27 -13.23
N PRO A 258 8.58 23.42 -14.23
CA PRO A 258 7.54 22.75 -15.02
C PRO A 258 6.56 21.90 -14.20
N LEU A 259 7.05 21.22 -13.15
CA LEU A 259 6.22 20.40 -12.27
C LEU A 259 5.22 21.26 -11.46
N ILE A 260 5.67 22.43 -11.00
CA ILE A 260 4.83 23.39 -10.29
C ILE A 260 3.83 24.05 -11.25
N ASP A 261 4.27 24.44 -12.45
CA ASP A 261 3.39 25.01 -13.48
C ASP A 261 2.29 24.03 -13.88
N GLN A 262 2.58 22.72 -13.95
CA GLN A 262 1.57 21.70 -14.20
C GLN A 262 0.54 21.63 -13.06
N ALA A 263 0.97 21.77 -11.80
CA ALA A 263 0.12 21.60 -10.63
C ALA A 263 -0.74 22.84 -10.30
N TYR A 264 -0.22 24.05 -10.56
CA TYR A 264 -0.90 25.32 -10.25
C TYR A 264 -1.39 26.07 -11.51
N GLY A 265 -0.98 25.65 -12.70
CA GLY A 265 -1.25 26.30 -13.99
C GLY A 265 -0.16 27.30 -14.38
N TYR A 266 0.01 27.52 -15.70
CA TYR A 266 1.00 28.46 -16.24
C TYR A 266 0.74 29.88 -15.72
N TYR A 267 1.68 30.39 -14.93
CA TYR A 267 1.68 31.78 -14.51
C TYR A 267 2.53 32.60 -15.48
N PRO A 268 2.08 33.79 -15.93
CA PRO A 268 2.99 34.71 -16.57
C PRO A 268 4.02 35.16 -15.52
N TRP A 269 5.25 34.68 -15.71
CA TRP A 269 6.43 35.15 -15.02
C TRP A 269 6.45 36.69 -15.05
N PRO A 270 6.61 37.38 -13.90
CA PRO A 270 6.79 38.83 -13.91
C PRO A 270 8.10 39.26 -14.58
#